data_AF-A0A7C0X7E1-F1
#
_entry.id   AF-A0A7C0X7E1-F1
#
_cell.length_a   1.000
_cell.length_b   1.000
_cell.length_c   1.000
_cell.angle_alpha   90.00
_cell.angle_beta   90.00
_cell.angle_gamma   90.00
#
_symmetry.space_group_name_H-M   'P 1'
#
loop_
_entity.id
_entity.type
_entity.pdbx_description
1 polymer ?
#
loop_
_entity_poly.entity_id
_entity_poly.type
_entity_poly.pdbx_seq_one_letter_code
_entity_poly.pdbx_strand_id
1 'polypeptide(L)'
;MIVGRPYNTNDSFVNLNLPRKLRDLDVLPVPIDLIHPDTATTLKEHRNMYWRYGQRILGAGVTIARDPRLYALYVTNFGCGPDSFITKFFAEIMGEKPFLLIEIDEHSADVGAITRCEAFLDSIEGKKHSAKVEPRLVEARSSESTRGINDRTLYVPSMCDHAYPFCAALRRFGVDAQVIPEADEKSLELGRQYTNGRECFPCIVTTGDMVKLCKSKDFDPSKALFLMPTTSGPCRFGEYNQAQRMVLEATGCTDAQILAPDQDRADNFRQKLWDVPLMFYVHAYRGMVAVDYLDKIARRIRPYEKEPGRTDEVYQHCLKEVTRATEEGDVLKLLPKCSRLFAKIERDNTVVKPKIGVVGEIYVRSHRFSNQNLIKRLEALGAEVWFPPFNEWLYYLTYINGLDAASERNWKNFIKLRALHLLQRRGERTIRRDVGDSLGLYEDEPIQETVQAAAPYLDYTFQGESILSIGKMIEFIKKGATGVINVTPFGCLPGTIVAAIMKRMHDDFHAVPALTINYDGLEDPSEQTRLEAFVHQAKQREEQM
;
A
#
# COMPACT_ATOMS: atom_id res chain seq x y z
N MET A 1 8.68 -15.93 29.59
CA MET A 1 9.54 -14.94 28.92
C MET A 1 8.68 -13.80 28.44
N ILE A 2 9.04 -12.56 28.75
CA ILE A 2 8.28 -11.36 28.34
C ILE A 2 8.85 -10.88 27.00
N VAL A 3 7.99 -10.88 25.98
CA VAL A 3 8.33 -10.56 24.59
C VAL A 3 7.55 -9.30 24.19
N GLY A 4 8.20 -8.42 23.46
CA GLY A 4 7.60 -7.17 23.00
C GLY A 4 8.68 -6.13 22.73
N ARG A 5 8.26 -4.89 22.51
CA ARG A 5 9.19 -3.77 22.40
C ARG A 5 9.60 -3.28 23.78
N PRO A 6 10.83 -2.75 23.96
CA PRO A 6 11.30 -2.30 25.27
C PRO A 6 10.37 -1.30 25.97
N TYR A 7 9.76 -0.40 25.21
CA TYR A 7 8.80 0.57 25.75
C TYR A 7 7.47 -0.06 26.21
N ASN A 8 7.13 -1.26 25.74
CA ASN A 8 5.97 -2.04 26.21
C ASN A 8 6.35 -3.02 27.32
N THR A 9 7.59 -3.50 27.36
CA THR A 9 7.98 -4.58 28.29
C THR A 9 8.70 -4.07 29.53
N ASN A 10 9.38 -2.92 29.44
CA ASN A 10 10.28 -2.44 30.49
C ASN A 10 9.73 -1.22 31.24
N ASP A 11 8.71 -0.55 30.70
CA ASP A 11 8.01 0.54 31.39
C ASP A 11 6.91 -0.04 32.29
N SER A 12 7.03 0.17 33.61
CA SER A 12 6.11 -0.41 34.60
C SER A 12 4.70 0.19 34.56
N PHE A 13 4.55 1.39 34.00
CA PHE A 13 3.24 2.03 33.83
C PHE A 13 2.55 1.45 32.59
N VAL A 14 3.25 1.45 31.45
CA VAL A 14 2.71 0.92 30.19
C VAL A 14 2.40 -0.57 30.32
N ASN A 15 3.25 -1.36 30.98
CA ASN A 15 3.07 -2.81 31.09
C ASN A 15 2.21 -3.28 32.27
N LEU A 16 1.57 -2.36 32.99
CA LEU A 16 0.75 -2.64 34.19
C LEU A 16 1.50 -3.43 35.29
N ASN A 17 2.83 -3.24 35.36
CA ASN A 17 3.79 -3.94 36.21
C ASN A 17 3.70 -5.48 36.12
N LEU A 18 3.37 -6.02 34.94
CA LEU A 18 3.25 -7.45 34.67
C LEU A 18 4.45 -8.29 35.14
N PRO A 19 5.72 -7.86 34.99
CA PRO A 19 6.85 -8.62 35.52
C PRO A 19 6.78 -8.84 37.03
N ARG A 20 6.37 -7.83 37.82
CA ARG A 20 6.22 -8.01 39.27
C ARG A 20 5.11 -9.01 39.59
N LYS A 21 3.97 -8.89 38.91
CA LYS A 21 2.81 -9.75 39.13
C LYS A 21 3.06 -11.21 38.78
N LEU A 22 3.82 -11.48 37.73
CA LEU A 22 4.26 -12.84 37.42
C LEU A 22 5.12 -13.43 38.54
N ARG A 23 5.97 -12.63 39.20
CA ARG A 23 6.73 -13.10 40.38
C ARG A 23 5.82 -13.40 41.56
N ASP A 24 4.77 -12.61 41.75
CA ASP A 24 3.76 -12.85 42.79
C ASP A 24 2.99 -14.18 42.52
N LEU A 25 2.93 -14.62 41.26
CA LEU A 25 2.41 -15.93 40.81
C LEU A 25 3.47 -17.05 40.78
N ASP A 26 4.62 -16.87 41.44
CA ASP A 26 5.75 -17.81 41.49
C ASP A 26 6.35 -18.18 40.11
N VAL A 27 6.25 -17.26 39.15
CA VAL A 27 6.86 -17.39 37.82
C VAL A 27 8.03 -16.42 37.70
N LEU A 28 9.16 -16.89 37.18
CA LEU A 28 10.30 -16.03 36.88
C LEU A 28 10.11 -15.35 35.50
N PRO A 29 9.79 -14.04 35.45
CA PRO A 29 9.78 -13.32 34.18
C PRO A 29 11.21 -13.09 33.69
N VAL A 30 11.51 -13.61 32.49
CA VAL A 30 12.74 -13.30 31.78
C VAL A 30 12.40 -12.33 30.64
N PRO A 31 12.89 -11.07 30.65
CA PRO A 31 12.70 -10.16 29.53
C PRO A 31 13.52 -10.59 28.31
N ILE A 32 13.02 -10.29 27.11
CA ILE A 32 13.69 -10.57 25.83
C ILE A 32 15.11 -9.98 25.74
N ASP A 33 15.40 -8.90 26.47
CA ASP A 33 16.71 -8.25 26.48
C ASP A 33 17.81 -9.06 27.18
N LEU A 34 17.47 -10.08 27.98
CA LEU A 34 18.44 -10.94 28.68
C LEU A 34 18.78 -12.22 27.92
N ILE A 35 18.24 -12.41 26.72
CA ILE A 35 18.57 -13.54 25.85
C ILE A 35 19.24 -13.06 24.57
N HIS A 36 19.87 -13.99 23.86
CA HIS A 36 20.30 -13.79 22.47
C HIS A 36 19.26 -14.41 21.54
N PRO A 37 18.33 -13.62 20.95
CA PRO A 37 17.35 -14.14 20.02
C PRO A 37 18.04 -14.75 18.80
N ASP A 38 17.55 -15.89 18.31
CA ASP A 38 18.01 -16.49 17.04
C ASP A 38 17.48 -15.71 15.83
N THR A 39 18.05 -14.53 15.61
CA THR A 39 17.71 -13.66 14.49
C THR A 39 18.20 -14.23 13.15
N ALA A 40 19.18 -15.14 13.17
CA ALA A 40 19.71 -15.76 11.95
C ALA A 40 18.64 -16.65 11.28
N THR A 41 17.95 -17.48 12.07
CA THR A 41 16.81 -18.26 11.58
C THR A 41 15.70 -17.33 11.08
N THR A 42 15.35 -16.29 11.83
CA THR A 42 14.33 -15.31 11.40
C THR A 42 14.67 -14.65 10.06
N LEU A 43 15.90 -14.19 9.87
CA LEU A 43 16.32 -13.53 8.64
C LEU A 43 16.41 -14.48 7.45
N LYS A 44 16.54 -15.79 7.69
CA LYS A 44 16.51 -16.78 6.61
C LYS A 44 15.09 -16.97 6.07
N GLU A 45 14.10 -17.04 6.95
CA GLU A 45 12.70 -17.39 6.62
C GLU A 45 11.83 -16.14 6.36
N HIS A 46 12.00 -15.09 7.16
CA HIS A 46 11.39 -13.77 6.97
C HIS A 46 12.43 -12.78 6.45
N ARG A 47 12.96 -13.03 5.25
CA ARG A 47 14.06 -12.24 4.66
C ARG A 47 13.80 -10.74 4.59
N ASN A 48 12.54 -10.35 4.42
CA ASN A 48 12.13 -8.96 4.33
C ASN A 48 11.65 -8.36 5.66
N MET A 49 11.88 -9.00 6.80
CA MET A 49 11.58 -8.39 8.11
C MET A 49 12.55 -7.24 8.39
N TYR A 50 12.33 -6.06 7.80
CA TYR A 50 13.22 -4.89 7.90
C TYR A 50 13.09 -4.18 9.25
N TRP A 51 12.04 -4.46 10.03
CA TRP A 51 11.93 -3.92 11.39
C TRP A 51 12.87 -4.64 12.36
N ARG A 52 13.86 -3.91 12.88
CA ARG A 52 14.83 -4.43 13.87
C ARG A 52 14.14 -5.09 15.09
N TYR A 53 13.09 -4.49 15.63
CA TYR A 53 12.35 -5.10 16.73
C TYR A 53 11.55 -6.32 16.30
N GLY A 54 11.02 -6.34 15.07
CA GLY A 54 10.39 -7.54 14.50
C GLY A 54 11.36 -8.71 14.41
N GLN A 55 12.58 -8.48 13.91
CA GLN A 55 13.64 -9.51 13.86
C GLN A 55 13.93 -10.08 15.25
N ARG A 56 14.08 -9.22 16.27
CA ARG A 56 14.34 -9.66 17.66
C ARG A 56 13.16 -10.45 18.23
N ILE A 57 11.93 -9.99 18.03
CA ILE A 57 10.71 -10.63 18.53
C ILE A 57 10.53 -12.02 17.91
N LEU A 58 10.67 -12.14 16.59
CA LEU A 58 10.56 -13.43 15.90
C LEU A 58 11.72 -14.38 16.26
N GLY A 59 12.95 -13.87 16.39
CA GLY A 59 14.10 -14.66 16.83
C GLY A 59 13.94 -15.17 18.28
N ALA A 60 13.25 -14.38 19.10
CA ALA A 60 12.87 -14.79 20.45
C ALA A 60 11.81 -15.90 20.39
N GLY A 61 10.84 -15.81 19.48
CA GLY A 61 9.88 -16.89 19.19
C GLY A 61 10.59 -18.21 18.84
N VAL A 62 11.57 -18.18 17.94
CA VAL A 62 12.38 -19.36 17.55
C VAL A 62 13.09 -19.95 18.77
N THR A 63 13.69 -19.09 19.60
CA THR A 63 14.40 -19.50 20.82
C THR A 63 13.45 -20.14 21.84
N ILE A 64 12.28 -19.52 22.06
CA ILE A 64 11.25 -20.03 22.97
C ILE A 64 10.69 -21.36 22.46
N ALA A 65 10.38 -21.48 21.17
CA ALA A 65 9.83 -22.71 20.58
C ALA A 65 10.75 -23.91 20.84
N ARG A 66 12.06 -23.73 20.67
CA ARG A 66 13.09 -24.76 20.85
C ARG A 66 13.44 -25.10 22.31
N ASP A 67 13.14 -24.23 23.28
CA ASP A 67 13.42 -24.51 24.70
C ASP A 67 12.14 -24.90 25.44
N PRO A 68 11.93 -26.17 25.82
CA PRO A 68 10.69 -26.64 26.45
C PRO A 68 10.37 -25.93 27.78
N ARG A 69 11.34 -25.27 28.43
CA ARG A 69 11.14 -24.55 29.69
C ARG A 69 10.56 -23.15 29.51
N LEU A 70 10.66 -22.59 28.29
CA LEU A 70 10.26 -21.22 28.01
C LEU A 70 8.85 -21.16 27.39
N TYR A 71 8.02 -20.26 27.90
CA TYR A 71 6.75 -19.84 27.30
C TYR A 71 6.74 -18.33 27.10
N ALA A 72 6.05 -17.84 26.07
CA ALA A 72 6.02 -16.41 25.78
C ALA A 72 4.79 -15.74 26.39
N LEU A 73 5.03 -14.60 27.03
CA LEU A 73 4.05 -13.55 27.29
C LEU A 73 4.40 -12.40 26.34
N TYR A 74 3.69 -12.29 25.23
CA TYR A 74 3.85 -11.21 24.26
C TYR A 74 3.01 -10.02 24.73
N VAL A 75 3.66 -8.92 25.11
CA VAL A 75 3.02 -7.63 25.42
C VAL A 75 3.09 -6.69 24.20
N THR A 76 1.92 -6.26 23.72
CA THR A 76 1.75 -5.28 22.64
C THR A 76 0.73 -4.22 23.03
N ASN A 77 0.54 -3.20 22.19
CA ASN A 77 -0.42 -2.13 22.41
C ASN A 77 -1.42 -2.04 21.25
N PHE A 78 -2.62 -1.57 21.56
CA PHE A 78 -3.61 -1.26 20.52
C PHE A 78 -3.02 -0.28 19.49
N GLY A 79 -3.29 -0.52 18.21
CA GLY A 79 -2.78 0.32 17.12
C GLY A 79 -1.28 0.19 16.81
N CYS A 80 -0.56 -0.79 17.39
CA CYS A 80 0.83 -1.01 17.02
C CYS A 80 0.95 -1.53 15.58
N GLY A 81 1.25 -0.63 14.64
CA GLY A 81 1.29 -0.91 13.20
C GLY A 81 2.06 -2.18 12.81
N PRO A 82 3.36 -2.32 13.15
CA PRO A 82 4.13 -3.50 12.74
C PRO A 82 3.62 -4.82 13.34
N ASP A 83 2.97 -4.78 14.51
CA ASP A 83 2.43 -5.98 15.16
C ASP A 83 1.19 -6.55 14.47
N SER A 84 0.64 -5.84 13.48
CA SER A 84 -0.37 -6.42 12.59
C SER A 84 0.16 -7.60 11.77
N PHE A 85 1.48 -7.70 11.59
CA PHE A 85 2.15 -8.80 10.89
C PHE A 85 2.99 -9.65 11.84
N ILE A 86 3.77 -9.02 12.72
CA ILE A 86 4.72 -9.73 13.60
C ILE A 86 4.00 -10.75 14.50
N THR A 87 2.81 -10.44 15.01
CA THR A 87 2.08 -11.38 15.88
C THR A 87 1.64 -12.65 15.13
N LYS A 88 1.28 -12.53 13.85
CA LYS A 88 0.91 -13.67 12.99
C LYS A 88 2.12 -14.56 12.71
N PHE A 89 3.26 -13.96 12.34
CA PHE A 89 4.51 -14.69 12.13
C PHE A 89 5.04 -15.31 13.43
N PHE A 90 4.89 -14.62 14.56
CA PHE A 90 5.25 -15.16 15.87
C PHE A 90 4.39 -16.39 16.22
N ALA A 91 3.07 -16.32 15.98
CA ALA A 91 2.18 -17.45 16.21
C ALA A 91 2.53 -18.65 15.33
N GLU A 92 2.91 -18.41 14.08
CA GLU A 92 3.38 -19.44 13.16
C GLU A 92 4.65 -20.11 13.70
N ILE A 93 5.67 -19.33 14.07
CA ILE A 93 6.93 -19.83 14.65
C ILE A 93 6.68 -20.66 15.91
N MET A 94 5.76 -20.21 16.77
CA MET A 94 5.41 -20.94 17.99
C MET A 94 4.69 -22.27 17.71
N GLY A 95 4.02 -22.41 16.56
CA GLY A 95 3.35 -23.63 16.14
C GLY A 95 2.32 -24.09 17.17
N GLU A 96 2.48 -25.31 17.69
CA GLU A 96 1.59 -25.87 18.72
C GLU A 96 1.94 -25.41 20.14
N LYS A 97 3.08 -24.73 20.32
CA LYS A 97 3.52 -24.28 21.64
C LYS A 97 2.72 -23.05 22.06
N PRO A 98 1.99 -23.10 23.19
CA PRO A 98 1.11 -22.00 23.59
C PRO A 98 1.92 -20.77 24.01
N PHE A 99 1.37 -19.60 23.72
CA PHE A 99 1.84 -18.32 24.24
C PHE A 99 0.65 -17.42 24.57
N LEU A 100 0.85 -16.45 25.46
CA LEU A 100 -0.16 -15.45 25.79
C LEU A 100 0.18 -14.14 25.10
N LEU A 101 -0.75 -13.60 24.32
CA LEU A 101 -0.69 -12.23 23.80
C LEU A 101 -1.55 -11.32 24.68
N ILE A 102 -0.94 -10.34 25.33
CA ILE A 102 -1.63 -9.26 26.04
C ILE A 102 -1.48 -7.99 25.21
N GLU A 103 -2.61 -7.49 24.75
CA GLU A 103 -2.72 -6.15 24.21
C GLU A 103 -3.11 -5.20 25.33
N ILE A 104 -2.29 -4.18 25.52
CA ILE A 104 -2.52 -3.10 26.46
C ILE A 104 -3.13 -1.93 25.70
N ASP A 105 -4.25 -1.48 26.20
CA ASP A 105 -4.89 -0.24 25.79
C ASP A 105 -4.68 0.80 26.90
N GLU A 106 -4.93 2.09 26.63
CA GLU A 106 -4.71 3.21 27.57
C GLU A 106 -5.43 3.05 28.94
N HIS A 107 -6.27 2.03 29.07
CA HIS A 107 -6.89 1.61 30.31
C HIS A 107 -5.89 1.11 31.37
N SER A 108 -5.98 1.70 32.56
CA SER A 108 -5.20 1.37 33.75
C SER A 108 -5.68 0.11 34.50
N ALA A 109 -6.70 -0.59 33.99
CA ALA A 109 -7.31 -1.73 34.67
C ALA A 109 -6.44 -2.98 34.52
N ASP A 110 -5.85 -3.39 35.63
CA ASP A 110 -4.77 -4.37 35.67
C ASP A 110 -5.23 -5.78 36.05
N VAL A 111 -6.43 -5.89 36.62
CA VAL A 111 -7.12 -7.14 36.97
C VAL A 111 -7.29 -8.04 35.75
N GLY A 112 -7.76 -7.50 34.62
CA GLY A 112 -7.98 -8.28 33.41
C GLY A 112 -6.69 -8.89 32.84
N ALA A 113 -5.56 -8.20 32.99
CA ALA A 113 -4.26 -8.70 32.56
C ALA A 113 -3.76 -9.84 33.49
N ILE A 114 -3.97 -9.71 34.81
CA ILE A 114 -3.62 -10.75 35.79
C ILE A 114 -4.43 -12.02 35.55
N THR A 115 -5.76 -11.91 35.42
CA THR A 115 -6.62 -13.10 35.21
C THR A 115 -6.26 -13.86 33.94
N ARG A 116 -5.84 -13.16 32.88
CA ARG A 116 -5.34 -13.81 31.65
C ARG A 116 -4.00 -14.52 31.89
N CYS A 117 -3.09 -13.92 32.68
CA CYS A 117 -1.85 -14.58 33.09
C CYS A 117 -2.12 -15.85 33.91
N GLU A 118 -2.99 -15.79 34.92
CA GLU A 118 -3.38 -16.94 35.74
C GLU A 118 -3.95 -18.07 34.87
N ALA A 119 -4.96 -17.76 34.05
CA ALA A 119 -5.57 -18.73 33.15
C ALA A 119 -4.56 -19.33 32.15
N PHE A 120 -3.60 -18.53 31.69
CA PHE A 120 -2.53 -19.03 30.82
C PHE A 120 -1.59 -19.98 31.56
N LEU A 121 -1.16 -19.64 32.78
CA LEU A 121 -0.30 -20.49 33.61
C LEU A 121 -0.96 -21.84 33.90
N ASP A 122 -2.26 -21.84 34.23
CA ASP A 122 -3.05 -23.06 34.42
C ASP A 122 -3.08 -23.90 33.13
N SER A 123 -3.25 -23.26 31.97
CA SER A 123 -3.31 -23.95 30.67
C SER A 123 -2.00 -24.64 30.26
N ILE A 124 -0.86 -24.14 30.74
CA ILE A 124 0.47 -24.69 30.42
C ILE A 124 0.98 -25.66 31.49
N GLU A 125 0.35 -25.73 32.66
CA GLU A 125 0.79 -26.58 33.76
C GLU A 125 0.86 -28.06 33.37
N GLY A 126 -0.15 -28.57 32.67
CA GLY A 126 -0.16 -29.93 32.10
C GLY A 126 0.79 -30.14 30.91
N LYS A 127 1.38 -29.05 30.39
CA LYS A 127 2.30 -29.05 29.24
C LYS A 127 3.75 -28.73 29.62
N LYS A 128 4.08 -28.55 30.90
CA LYS A 128 5.41 -28.17 31.42
C LYS A 128 6.57 -29.09 30.98
N HIS A 129 6.27 -30.24 30.36
CA HIS A 129 7.23 -31.20 29.78
C HIS A 129 6.95 -31.61 28.32
N SER A 130 6.17 -30.83 27.56
CA SER A 130 5.96 -31.12 26.13
C SER A 130 7.30 -31.11 25.36
N ALA A 131 7.44 -32.01 24.40
CA ALA A 131 8.64 -32.15 23.56
C ALA A 131 9.03 -30.82 22.89
N LYS A 132 10.31 -30.70 22.49
CA LYS A 132 10.79 -29.62 21.62
C LYS A 132 9.83 -29.48 20.44
N VAL A 133 9.26 -28.28 20.28
CA VAL A 133 8.51 -27.94 19.08
C VAL A 133 9.52 -27.37 18.11
N GLU A 134 9.72 -28.07 16.99
CA GLU A 134 10.44 -27.47 15.88
C GLU A 134 9.62 -26.29 15.37
N PRO A 135 10.20 -25.08 15.26
CA PRO A 135 9.47 -23.92 14.78
C PRO A 135 8.82 -24.23 13.43
N ARG A 136 7.53 -23.95 13.28
CA ARG A 136 6.89 -24.02 11.98
C ARG A 136 7.33 -22.77 11.21
N LEU A 137 8.06 -23.02 10.14
CA LEU A 137 8.62 -21.98 9.27
C LEU A 137 8.04 -22.24 7.88
N VAL A 138 7.14 -21.37 7.41
CA VAL A 138 6.76 -21.36 6.01
C VAL A 138 7.98 -20.90 5.22
N GLU A 139 8.55 -21.82 4.44
CA GLU A 139 9.64 -21.48 3.53
C GLU A 139 9.20 -20.28 2.68
N ALA A 140 10.08 -19.28 2.56
CA ALA A 140 9.91 -18.18 1.63
C ALA A 140 9.91 -18.72 0.18
N ARG A 141 8.78 -19.25 -0.27
CA ARG A 141 8.49 -19.59 -1.68
C ARG A 141 8.16 -18.34 -2.49
N SER A 142 8.26 -17.16 -1.90
CA SER A 142 8.36 -15.89 -2.63
C SER A 142 9.66 -15.93 -3.44
N SER A 143 9.54 -16.44 -4.67
CA SER A 143 10.66 -16.55 -5.58
C SER A 143 11.01 -15.16 -6.08
N GLU A 144 12.22 -14.69 -5.78
CA GLU A 144 12.87 -13.65 -6.58
C GLU A 144 13.25 -14.17 -7.98
N SER A 145 13.14 -15.48 -8.21
CA SER A 145 13.56 -16.18 -9.42
C SER A 145 12.41 -16.38 -10.40
N THR A 146 12.70 -16.12 -11.66
CA THR A 146 11.77 -16.25 -12.78
C THR A 146 11.73 -17.65 -13.41
N ARG A 147 12.38 -18.66 -12.79
CA ARG A 147 12.48 -20.01 -13.35
C ARG A 147 11.10 -20.66 -13.44
N GLY A 148 10.70 -21.04 -14.66
CA GLY A 148 9.43 -21.71 -14.94
C GLY A 148 8.21 -20.79 -15.03
N ILE A 149 8.40 -19.46 -15.13
CA ILE A 149 7.28 -18.50 -15.23
C ILE A 149 6.59 -18.54 -16.59
N ASN A 150 7.29 -18.88 -17.68
CA ASN A 150 6.68 -18.89 -19.02
C ASN A 150 5.54 -19.92 -19.17
N ASP A 151 5.43 -20.86 -18.23
CA ASP A 151 4.36 -21.87 -18.18
C ASP A 151 3.20 -21.47 -17.25
N ARG A 152 3.23 -20.24 -16.70
CA ARG A 152 2.28 -19.73 -15.70
C ARG A 152 1.63 -18.42 -16.15
N THR A 153 0.40 -18.21 -15.71
CA THR A 153 -0.31 -16.94 -15.85
C THR A 153 0.04 -16.02 -14.68
N LEU A 154 0.50 -14.81 -14.98
CA LEU A 154 0.73 -13.75 -14.00
C LEU A 154 -0.57 -13.01 -13.69
N TYR A 155 -0.99 -13.04 -12.44
CA TYR A 155 -2.14 -12.30 -11.92
C TYR A 155 -1.68 -11.00 -11.26
N VAL A 156 -2.09 -9.86 -11.83
CA VAL A 156 -1.77 -8.52 -11.35
C VAL A 156 -2.97 -7.93 -10.59
N PRO A 157 -2.80 -7.47 -9.34
CA PRO A 157 -3.87 -6.83 -8.58
C PRO A 157 -4.46 -5.62 -9.32
N SER A 158 -5.79 -5.50 -9.33
CA SER A 158 -6.49 -4.35 -9.91
C SER A 158 -6.52 -3.17 -8.96
N MET A 159 -5.37 -2.57 -8.66
CA MET A 159 -5.32 -1.34 -7.84
C MET A 159 -5.99 -0.16 -8.57
N CYS A 160 -5.73 -0.03 -9.87
CA CYS A 160 -6.26 1.01 -10.75
C CYS A 160 -6.14 0.55 -12.21
N ASP A 161 -6.73 1.32 -13.12
CA ASP A 161 -6.84 0.96 -14.54
C ASP A 161 -5.48 0.87 -15.27
N HIS A 162 -4.40 1.36 -14.67
CA HIS A 162 -3.02 1.18 -15.14
C HIS A 162 -2.56 -0.28 -15.18
N ALA A 163 -3.20 -1.16 -14.42
CA ALA A 163 -2.93 -2.60 -14.46
C ALA A 163 -3.22 -3.21 -15.85
N TYR A 164 -4.21 -2.68 -16.59
CA TYR A 164 -4.56 -3.19 -17.92
C TYR A 164 -3.46 -2.99 -18.98
N PRO A 165 -2.95 -1.77 -19.23
CA PRO A 165 -1.83 -1.58 -20.14
C PRO A 165 -0.53 -2.22 -19.63
N PHE A 166 -0.35 -2.38 -18.31
CA PHE A 166 0.78 -3.12 -17.77
C PHE A 166 0.75 -4.60 -18.17
N CYS A 167 -0.38 -5.30 -17.98
CA CYS A 167 -0.55 -6.68 -18.44
C CYS A 167 -0.49 -6.79 -19.97
N ALA A 168 -1.04 -5.83 -20.71
CA ALA A 168 -0.94 -5.78 -22.17
C ALA A 168 0.51 -5.67 -22.66
N ALA A 169 1.33 -4.86 -21.99
CA ALA A 169 2.75 -4.77 -22.28
C ALA A 169 3.47 -6.09 -22.01
N LEU A 170 3.09 -6.84 -20.96
CA LEU A 170 3.66 -8.16 -20.69
C LEU A 170 3.33 -9.18 -21.78
N ARG A 171 2.06 -9.24 -22.20
CA ARG A 171 1.61 -10.13 -23.28
C ARG A 171 2.30 -9.85 -24.61
N ARG A 172 2.55 -8.57 -24.93
CA ARG A 172 3.35 -8.18 -26.11
C ARG A 172 4.73 -8.84 -26.16
N PHE A 173 5.34 -9.09 -25.01
CA PHE A 173 6.66 -9.71 -24.89
C PHE A 173 6.58 -11.17 -24.44
N GLY A 174 5.43 -11.83 -24.65
CA GLY A 174 5.28 -13.28 -24.49
C GLY A 174 5.01 -13.76 -23.07
N VAL A 175 4.73 -12.87 -22.12
CA VAL A 175 4.35 -13.24 -20.75
C VAL A 175 2.83 -13.24 -20.64
N ASP A 176 2.23 -14.40 -20.35
CA ASP A 176 0.79 -14.48 -20.07
C ASP A 176 0.49 -13.74 -18.77
N ALA A 177 -0.33 -12.68 -18.86
CA ALA A 177 -0.62 -11.80 -17.75
C ALA A 177 -2.07 -11.31 -17.81
N GLN A 178 -2.73 -11.36 -16.65
CA GLN A 178 -4.13 -11.01 -16.48
C GLN A 178 -4.30 -10.11 -15.25
N VAL A 179 -5.21 -9.15 -15.36
CA VAL A 179 -5.59 -8.31 -14.22
C VAL A 179 -6.63 -9.09 -13.41
N ILE A 180 -6.42 -9.18 -12.10
CA ILE A 180 -7.41 -9.76 -11.19
C ILE A 180 -8.66 -8.88 -11.22
N PRO A 181 -9.88 -9.42 -11.32
CA PRO A 181 -11.09 -8.59 -11.28
C PRO A 181 -11.11 -7.64 -10.08
N GLU A 182 -11.65 -6.44 -10.28
CA GLU A 182 -11.77 -5.44 -9.22
C GLU A 182 -12.50 -6.02 -8.00
N ALA A 183 -12.04 -5.66 -6.81
CA ALA A 183 -12.57 -6.24 -5.59
C ALA A 183 -14.04 -5.87 -5.36
N ASP A 184 -14.75 -6.76 -4.70
CA ASP A 184 -16.14 -6.55 -4.29
C ASP A 184 -16.34 -7.00 -2.82
N GLU A 185 -17.58 -6.94 -2.35
CA GLU A 185 -17.95 -7.39 -1.00
C GLU A 185 -17.50 -8.82 -0.72
N LYS A 186 -17.49 -9.69 -1.75
CA LYS A 186 -17.04 -11.07 -1.56
C LYS A 186 -15.54 -11.15 -1.35
N SER A 187 -14.76 -10.34 -2.07
CA SER A 187 -13.32 -10.21 -1.82
C SER A 187 -13.09 -9.75 -0.38
N LEU A 188 -13.80 -8.73 0.10
CA LEU A 188 -13.65 -8.22 1.46
C LEU A 188 -14.01 -9.28 2.53
N GLU A 189 -15.14 -9.97 2.37
CA GLU A 189 -15.58 -11.05 3.26
C GLU A 189 -14.51 -12.16 3.34
N LEU A 190 -13.99 -12.61 2.19
CA LEU A 190 -12.95 -13.63 2.14
C LEU A 190 -11.65 -13.15 2.76
N GLY A 191 -11.23 -11.91 2.51
CA GLY A 191 -10.04 -11.32 3.11
C GLY A 191 -10.10 -11.30 4.64
N ARG A 192 -11.25 -10.92 5.20
CA ARG A 192 -11.49 -10.87 6.65
C ARG A 192 -11.47 -12.25 7.32
N GLN A 193 -11.80 -13.33 6.59
CA GLN A 193 -11.73 -14.70 7.14
C GLN A 193 -10.29 -15.17 7.44
N TYR A 194 -9.29 -14.58 6.80
CA TYR A 194 -7.88 -15.01 6.90
C TYR A 194 -6.92 -13.94 7.43
N THR A 195 -7.47 -12.79 7.84
CA THR A 195 -6.75 -11.67 8.45
C THR A 195 -7.32 -11.38 9.84
N ASN A 196 -6.57 -10.63 10.66
CA ASN A 196 -6.95 -10.34 12.04
C ASN A 196 -7.62 -8.96 12.20
N GLY A 197 -7.90 -8.26 11.08
CA GLY A 197 -8.45 -6.91 11.07
C GLY A 197 -7.46 -5.83 11.54
N ARG A 198 -6.20 -6.20 11.76
CA ARG A 198 -5.12 -5.28 12.21
C ARG A 198 -4.25 -4.85 11.04
N GLU A 199 -4.20 -5.66 10.00
CA GLU A 199 -3.47 -5.42 8.77
C GLU A 199 -4.01 -4.17 8.05
N CYS A 200 -3.19 -3.57 7.19
CA CYS A 200 -3.67 -2.50 6.32
C CYS A 200 -4.89 -2.96 5.52
N PHE A 201 -5.88 -2.10 5.34
CA PHE A 201 -7.06 -2.42 4.55
C PHE A 201 -6.72 -2.94 3.11
N PRO A 202 -5.75 -2.35 2.36
CA PRO A 202 -5.26 -2.95 1.11
C PRO A 202 -4.79 -4.41 1.21
N CYS A 203 -4.17 -4.81 2.33
CA CYS A 203 -3.75 -6.19 2.56
C CYS A 203 -4.97 -7.11 2.62
N ILE A 204 -6.03 -6.68 3.31
CA ILE A 204 -7.27 -7.46 3.45
C ILE A 204 -7.93 -7.63 2.08
N VAL A 205 -8.07 -6.55 1.32
CA VAL A 205 -8.70 -6.56 -0.02
C VAL A 205 -7.93 -7.45 -0.99
N THR A 206 -6.62 -7.22 -1.15
CA THR A 206 -5.80 -8.01 -2.09
C THR A 206 -5.67 -9.49 -1.69
N THR A 207 -5.66 -9.81 -0.39
CA THR A 207 -5.72 -11.19 0.09
C THR A 207 -7.06 -11.83 -0.28
N GLY A 208 -8.15 -11.09 -0.11
CA GLY A 208 -9.49 -11.50 -0.52
C GLY A 208 -9.59 -11.86 -2.00
N ASP A 209 -9.03 -11.01 -2.86
CA ASP A 209 -8.98 -11.24 -4.31
C ASP A 209 -8.21 -12.52 -4.67
N MET A 210 -7.06 -12.77 -4.03
CA MET A 210 -6.28 -14.00 -4.22
C MET A 210 -7.07 -15.24 -3.78
N VAL A 211 -7.69 -15.18 -2.60
CA VAL A 211 -8.51 -16.29 -2.08
C VAL A 211 -9.72 -16.54 -2.97
N LYS A 212 -10.36 -15.48 -3.47
CA LYS A 212 -11.50 -15.57 -4.39
C LYS A 212 -11.12 -16.28 -5.68
N LEU A 213 -9.96 -15.96 -6.26
CA LEU A 213 -9.42 -16.68 -7.42
C LEU A 213 -9.11 -18.14 -7.10
N CYS A 214 -8.43 -18.43 -5.99
CA CYS A 214 -8.12 -19.80 -5.57
C CYS A 214 -9.37 -20.67 -5.34
N LYS A 215 -10.51 -20.06 -4.97
CA LYS A 215 -11.80 -20.75 -4.80
C LYS A 215 -12.60 -20.89 -6.10
N SER A 216 -12.17 -20.27 -7.20
CA SER A 216 -12.86 -20.37 -8.48
C SER A 216 -12.60 -21.72 -9.16
N LYS A 217 -13.62 -22.25 -9.86
CA LYS A 217 -13.55 -23.60 -10.45
C LYS A 217 -12.52 -23.73 -11.57
N ASP A 218 -12.26 -22.64 -12.28
CA ASP A 218 -11.40 -22.62 -13.46
C ASP A 218 -9.95 -22.21 -13.14
N PHE A 219 -9.62 -22.05 -11.84
CA PHE A 219 -8.29 -21.65 -11.41
C PHE A 219 -7.42 -22.85 -11.10
N ASP A 220 -6.26 -22.91 -11.75
CA ASP A 220 -5.22 -23.92 -11.52
C ASP A 220 -4.05 -23.27 -10.74
N PRO A 221 -3.93 -23.54 -9.42
CA PRO A 221 -2.85 -22.98 -8.61
C PRO A 221 -1.45 -23.31 -9.14
N SER A 222 -1.26 -24.46 -9.78
CA SER A 222 0.05 -24.88 -10.30
C SER A 222 0.52 -24.02 -11.47
N LYS A 223 -0.42 -23.37 -12.17
CA LYS A 223 -0.19 -22.44 -13.28
C LYS A 223 -0.28 -20.97 -12.86
N ALA A 224 -0.54 -20.68 -11.59
CA ALA A 224 -0.75 -19.32 -11.13
C ALA A 224 0.53 -18.70 -10.54
N LEU A 225 0.72 -17.42 -10.85
CA LEU A 225 1.71 -16.56 -10.23
C LEU A 225 1.08 -15.21 -9.88
N PHE A 226 1.00 -14.86 -8.59
CA PHE A 226 0.47 -13.57 -8.14
C PHE A 226 1.58 -12.53 -8.07
N LEU A 227 1.37 -11.35 -8.62
CA LEU A 227 2.25 -10.20 -8.43
C LEU A 227 1.91 -9.49 -7.12
N MET A 228 2.82 -9.52 -6.15
CA MET A 228 2.72 -8.72 -4.93
C MET A 228 4.10 -8.17 -4.58
N PRO A 229 4.45 -6.96 -5.07
CA PRO A 229 5.74 -6.35 -4.78
C PRO A 229 6.01 -6.20 -3.28
N THR A 230 7.27 -5.98 -2.96
CA THR A 230 7.74 -5.73 -1.60
C THR A 230 8.53 -4.43 -1.54
N THR A 231 8.69 -3.91 -0.33
CA THR A 231 9.46 -2.70 -0.04
C THR A 231 10.08 -2.85 1.35
N SER A 232 10.96 -1.94 1.69
CA SER A 232 11.50 -1.72 3.02
C SER A 232 11.08 -0.33 3.55
N GLY A 233 11.33 -0.06 4.82
CA GLY A 233 11.07 1.26 5.41
C GLY A 233 9.89 1.28 6.39
N PRO A 234 9.20 2.42 6.57
CA PRO A 234 8.20 2.56 7.63
C PRO A 234 6.84 1.94 7.30
N CYS A 235 6.59 1.63 6.02
CA CYS A 235 5.31 1.08 5.55
C CYS A 235 5.19 -0.41 5.86
N ARG A 236 3.97 -0.91 6.11
CA ARG A 236 3.71 -2.35 6.36
C ARG A 236 3.65 -3.19 5.08
N PHE A 237 3.61 -2.55 3.90
CA PHE A 237 3.45 -3.19 2.60
C PHE A 237 4.48 -4.29 2.33
N GLY A 238 5.72 -4.12 2.82
CA GLY A 238 6.78 -5.11 2.63
C GLY A 238 6.54 -6.48 3.27
N GLU A 239 5.51 -6.63 4.11
CA GLU A 239 5.15 -7.90 4.75
C GLU A 239 3.94 -8.60 4.10
N TYR A 240 3.29 -7.98 3.10
CA TYR A 240 2.05 -8.50 2.52
C TYR A 240 2.26 -9.87 1.87
N ASN A 241 3.30 -10.02 1.06
CA ASN A 241 3.56 -11.25 0.31
C ASN A 241 3.74 -12.47 1.25
N GLN A 242 4.43 -12.29 2.38
CA GLN A 242 4.59 -13.36 3.38
C GLN A 242 3.27 -13.68 4.07
N ALA A 243 2.52 -12.68 4.51
CA ALA A 243 1.21 -12.89 5.12
C ALA A 243 0.23 -13.58 4.16
N GLN A 244 0.23 -13.19 2.88
CA GLN A 244 -0.59 -13.78 1.84
C GLN A 244 -0.15 -15.20 1.51
N ARG A 245 1.16 -15.50 1.56
CA ARG A 245 1.65 -16.88 1.39
C ARG A 245 1.05 -17.81 2.45
N MET A 246 1.05 -17.41 3.72
CA MET A 246 0.40 -18.19 4.79
C MET A 246 -1.09 -18.43 4.50
N VAL A 247 -1.77 -17.45 3.91
CA VAL A 247 -3.20 -17.57 3.55
C VAL A 247 -3.40 -18.53 2.37
N LEU A 248 -2.56 -18.45 1.34
CA LEU A 248 -2.60 -19.40 0.22
C LEU A 248 -2.41 -20.84 0.70
N GLU A 249 -1.53 -21.07 1.68
CA GLU A 249 -1.37 -22.40 2.29
C GLU A 249 -2.60 -22.82 3.09
N ALA A 250 -3.13 -21.93 3.93
CA ALA A 250 -4.33 -22.20 4.74
C ALA A 250 -5.58 -22.48 3.88
N THR A 251 -5.61 -21.98 2.65
CA THR A 251 -6.71 -22.19 1.69
C THR A 251 -6.51 -23.39 0.77
N GLY A 252 -5.39 -24.11 0.90
CA GLY A 252 -5.03 -25.24 0.03
C GLY A 252 -4.48 -24.83 -1.35
N CYS A 253 -4.26 -23.54 -1.58
CA CYS A 253 -3.72 -22.96 -2.80
C CYS A 253 -2.18 -22.97 -2.79
N THR A 254 -1.56 -24.05 -2.31
CA THR A 254 -0.13 -24.13 -1.98
C THR A 254 0.81 -24.02 -3.18
N ASP A 255 0.34 -24.40 -4.38
CA ASP A 255 1.15 -24.44 -5.61
C ASP A 255 1.18 -23.09 -6.34
N ALA A 256 0.26 -22.19 -5.99
CA ALA A 256 0.30 -20.81 -6.45
C ALA A 256 1.50 -20.09 -5.84
N GLN A 257 2.26 -19.42 -6.71
CA GLN A 257 3.45 -18.68 -6.29
C GLN A 257 3.15 -17.19 -6.16
N ILE A 258 3.94 -16.49 -5.34
CA ILE A 258 3.92 -15.03 -5.25
C ILE A 258 5.25 -14.50 -5.79
N LEU A 259 5.18 -13.67 -6.82
CA LEU A 259 6.29 -12.89 -7.34
C LEU A 259 6.36 -11.57 -6.56
N ALA A 260 7.42 -11.39 -5.77
CA ALA A 260 7.58 -10.25 -4.87
C ALA A 260 8.84 -9.42 -5.20
N PRO A 261 8.83 -8.64 -6.29
CA PRO A 261 9.95 -7.77 -6.63
C PRO A 261 10.09 -6.64 -5.60
N ASP A 262 11.33 -6.35 -5.21
CA ASP A 262 11.68 -5.27 -4.29
C ASP A 262 11.69 -3.92 -5.04
N GLN A 263 10.85 -2.99 -4.57
CA GLN A 263 10.69 -1.64 -5.15
C GLN A 263 11.86 -0.69 -4.81
N ASP A 264 12.54 -0.89 -3.67
CA ASP A 264 13.62 0.00 -3.21
C ASP A 264 14.96 -0.36 -3.85
N ARG A 265 15.01 -1.49 -4.54
CA ARG A 265 16.17 -1.94 -5.31
C ARG A 265 15.83 -1.95 -6.78
N ALA A 266 16.06 -0.82 -7.45
CA ALA A 266 15.85 -0.65 -8.89
C ALA A 266 16.56 -1.71 -9.76
N ASP A 267 17.62 -2.33 -9.23
CA ASP A 267 18.32 -3.45 -9.86
C ASP A 267 17.50 -4.74 -9.82
N ASN A 268 16.78 -5.01 -8.71
CA ASN A 268 15.90 -6.17 -8.57
C ASN A 268 14.61 -6.02 -9.38
N PHE A 269 13.94 -4.86 -9.32
CA PHE A 269 12.72 -4.64 -10.11
C PHE A 269 12.97 -4.73 -11.62
N ARG A 270 14.21 -4.53 -12.10
CA ARG A 270 14.54 -4.52 -13.53
C ARG A 270 15.32 -5.72 -14.04
N GLN A 271 16.20 -6.29 -13.23
CA GLN A 271 16.96 -7.49 -13.61
C GLN A 271 16.19 -8.78 -13.30
N LYS A 272 15.10 -8.72 -12.49
CA LYS A 272 14.29 -9.89 -12.15
C LYS A 272 12.86 -9.86 -12.68
N LEU A 273 12.36 -8.73 -13.22
CA LEU A 273 11.13 -8.76 -14.01
C LEU A 273 11.49 -9.28 -15.40
N TRP A 274 11.44 -10.61 -15.56
CA TRP A 274 11.45 -11.35 -16.83
C TRP A 274 12.68 -11.09 -17.73
N ASP A 275 13.04 -11.99 -18.65
CA ASP A 275 13.99 -11.67 -19.73
C ASP A 275 13.35 -10.72 -20.77
N VAL A 276 12.52 -9.78 -20.31
CA VAL A 276 11.82 -8.82 -21.17
C VAL A 276 12.79 -7.72 -21.60
N PRO A 277 12.79 -7.38 -22.90
CA PRO A 277 13.71 -6.39 -23.42
C PRO A 277 13.40 -5.01 -22.84
N LEU A 278 14.36 -4.08 -22.90
CA LEU A 278 14.16 -2.68 -22.48
C LEU A 278 12.87 -2.05 -23.06
N MET A 279 12.48 -2.49 -24.25
CA MET A 279 11.26 -2.06 -24.92
C MET A 279 9.98 -2.36 -24.11
N PHE A 280 9.93 -3.43 -23.31
CA PHE A 280 8.83 -3.68 -22.38
C PHE A 280 8.58 -2.47 -21.48
N TYR A 281 9.62 -1.99 -20.79
CA TYR A 281 9.51 -0.85 -19.89
C TYR A 281 9.03 0.41 -20.62
N VAL A 282 9.43 0.60 -21.87
CA VAL A 282 8.98 1.73 -22.70
C VAL A 282 7.49 1.62 -23.02
N HIS A 283 7.02 0.43 -23.43
CA HIS A 283 5.61 0.20 -23.77
C HIS A 283 4.70 0.26 -22.53
N ALA A 284 5.09 -0.41 -21.45
CA ALA A 284 4.38 -0.36 -20.17
C ALA A 284 4.27 1.07 -19.65
N TYR A 285 5.39 1.81 -19.61
CA TYR A 285 5.38 3.20 -19.15
C TYR A 285 4.49 4.10 -20.02
N ARG A 286 4.57 4.00 -21.35
CA ARG A 286 3.71 4.79 -22.25
C ARG A 286 2.23 4.46 -22.08
N GLY A 287 1.88 3.18 -21.91
CA GLY A 287 0.50 2.76 -21.66
C GLY A 287 -0.03 3.28 -20.33
N MET A 288 0.77 3.19 -19.27
CA MET A 288 0.41 3.72 -17.94
C MET A 288 0.26 5.25 -17.95
N VAL A 289 1.20 5.98 -18.56
CA VAL A 289 1.08 7.45 -18.68
C VAL A 289 -0.12 7.83 -19.57
N ALA A 290 -0.44 7.05 -20.61
CA ALA A 290 -1.65 7.29 -21.38
C ALA A 290 -2.90 7.22 -20.49
N VAL A 291 -3.00 6.22 -19.61
CA VAL A 291 -4.10 6.12 -18.63
C VAL A 291 -4.09 7.30 -17.66
N ASP A 292 -2.94 7.76 -17.15
CA ASP A 292 -2.86 8.98 -16.32
C ASP A 292 -3.55 10.18 -16.98
N TYR A 293 -3.29 10.40 -18.27
CA TYR A 293 -3.91 11.49 -19.03
C TYR A 293 -5.40 11.25 -19.29
N LEU A 294 -5.82 10.03 -19.62
CA LEU A 294 -7.25 9.71 -19.77
C LEU A 294 -8.02 10.00 -18.48
N ASP A 295 -7.47 9.58 -17.35
CA ASP A 295 -8.02 9.80 -16.01
C ASP A 295 -8.11 11.29 -15.66
N LYS A 296 -7.04 12.03 -15.93
CA LYS A 296 -6.97 13.47 -15.68
C LYS A 296 -7.97 14.25 -16.53
N ILE A 297 -8.12 13.86 -17.80
CA ILE A 297 -9.15 14.43 -18.70
C ILE A 297 -10.55 14.09 -18.18
N ALA A 298 -10.80 12.84 -17.80
CA ALA A 298 -12.11 12.42 -17.31
C ALA A 298 -12.52 13.23 -16.07
N ARG A 299 -11.62 13.40 -15.09
CA ARG A 299 -11.88 14.23 -13.90
C ARG A 299 -12.06 15.72 -14.20
N ARG A 300 -11.44 16.24 -15.27
CA ARG A 300 -11.63 17.63 -15.69
C ARG A 300 -12.97 17.85 -16.41
N ILE A 301 -13.47 16.86 -17.14
CA ILE A 301 -14.66 17.00 -17.99
C ILE A 301 -15.92 16.56 -17.26
N ARG A 302 -15.88 15.40 -16.61
CA ARG A 302 -17.06 14.74 -16.01
C ARG A 302 -17.83 15.62 -15.04
N PRO A 303 -17.21 16.44 -14.17
CA PRO A 303 -17.98 17.34 -13.31
C PRO A 303 -18.83 18.34 -14.10
N TYR A 304 -18.45 18.68 -15.33
CA TYR A 304 -19.12 19.70 -16.14
C TYR A 304 -19.92 19.11 -17.29
N GLU A 305 -20.00 17.78 -17.43
CA GLU A 305 -20.71 17.16 -18.54
C GLU A 305 -22.23 17.45 -18.48
N LYS A 306 -22.84 17.76 -19.64
CA LYS A 306 -24.28 18.00 -19.71
C LYS A 306 -25.11 16.72 -19.72
N GLU A 307 -24.57 15.66 -20.31
CA GLU A 307 -25.18 14.34 -20.39
C GLU A 307 -24.43 13.38 -19.45
N PRO A 308 -25.00 13.05 -18.28
CA PRO A 308 -24.34 12.21 -17.28
C PRO A 308 -23.91 10.86 -17.85
N GLY A 309 -22.65 10.46 -17.58
CA GLY A 309 -22.09 9.17 -17.97
C GLY A 309 -21.36 9.16 -19.31
N ARG A 310 -21.49 10.20 -20.14
CA ARG A 310 -20.78 10.28 -21.43
C ARG A 310 -19.27 10.28 -21.30
N THR A 311 -18.76 10.94 -20.27
CA THR A 311 -17.32 10.93 -19.98
C THR A 311 -16.83 9.53 -19.61
N ASP A 312 -17.62 8.77 -18.84
CA ASP A 312 -17.27 7.39 -18.48
C ASP A 312 -17.30 6.45 -19.68
N GLU A 313 -18.29 6.58 -20.57
CA GLU A 313 -18.37 5.80 -21.80
C GLU A 313 -17.16 6.03 -22.71
N VAL A 314 -16.81 7.30 -22.93
CA VAL A 314 -15.62 7.68 -23.73
C VAL A 314 -14.35 7.20 -23.05
N TYR A 315 -14.25 7.34 -21.72
CA TYR A 315 -13.11 6.84 -20.95
C TYR A 315 -12.93 5.32 -21.12
N GLN A 316 -13.98 4.53 -20.91
CA GLN A 316 -13.93 3.07 -21.03
C GLN A 316 -13.58 2.62 -22.45
N HIS A 317 -14.10 3.31 -23.47
CA HIS A 317 -13.68 3.08 -24.86
C HIS A 317 -12.18 3.35 -25.05
N CYS A 318 -11.69 4.50 -24.59
CA CYS A 318 -10.29 4.89 -24.73
C CYS A 318 -9.35 3.97 -23.94
N LEU A 319 -9.73 3.51 -22.75
CA LEU A 319 -8.94 2.58 -21.94
C LEU A 319 -8.75 1.24 -22.66
N LYS A 320 -9.82 0.69 -23.26
CA LYS A 320 -9.74 -0.54 -24.07
C LYS A 320 -8.81 -0.35 -25.28
N GLU A 321 -8.95 0.78 -25.97
CA GLU A 321 -8.10 1.11 -27.11
C GLU A 321 -6.63 1.29 -26.73
N VAL A 322 -6.33 1.96 -25.60
CA VAL A 322 -4.96 2.13 -25.07
C VAL A 322 -4.38 0.78 -24.67
N THR A 323 -5.16 -0.08 -24.02
CA THR A 323 -4.74 -1.43 -23.64
C THR A 323 -4.37 -2.24 -24.87
N ARG A 324 -5.24 -2.30 -25.89
CA ARG A 324 -4.96 -2.96 -27.16
C ARG A 324 -3.74 -2.36 -27.88
N ALA A 325 -3.64 -1.03 -27.96
CA ALA A 325 -2.51 -0.36 -28.60
C ALA A 325 -1.18 -0.58 -27.85
N THR A 326 -1.22 -0.82 -26.54
CA THR A 326 -0.03 -1.19 -25.76
C THR A 326 0.47 -2.57 -26.16
N GLU A 327 -0.46 -3.52 -26.35
CA GLU A 327 -0.16 -4.91 -26.75
C GLU A 327 0.30 -5.01 -28.21
N GLU A 328 -0.48 -4.47 -29.14
CA GLU A 328 -0.33 -4.75 -30.58
C GLU A 328 0.20 -3.55 -31.38
N GLY A 329 0.11 -2.34 -30.83
CA GLY A 329 0.20 -1.10 -31.62
C GLY A 329 1.17 -0.06 -31.06
N ASP A 330 0.82 1.21 -31.27
CA ASP A 330 1.53 2.38 -30.75
C ASP A 330 0.55 3.35 -30.07
N VAL A 331 0.61 3.36 -28.75
CA VAL A 331 -0.23 4.20 -27.85
C VAL A 331 -0.14 5.69 -28.21
N LEU A 332 1.03 6.17 -28.63
CA LEU A 332 1.24 7.59 -28.91
C LEU A 332 0.38 8.08 -30.08
N LYS A 333 0.09 7.21 -31.06
CA LYS A 333 -0.76 7.54 -32.21
C LYS A 333 -2.25 7.56 -31.88
N LEU A 334 -2.64 6.91 -30.79
CA LEU A 334 -4.03 6.78 -30.36
C LEU A 334 -4.50 7.97 -29.52
N LEU A 335 -3.63 8.48 -28.64
CA LEU A 335 -3.98 9.53 -27.69
C LEU A 335 -4.60 10.81 -28.31
N PRO A 336 -4.12 11.33 -29.45
CA PRO A 336 -4.80 12.44 -30.12
C PRO A 336 -6.26 12.13 -30.51
N LYS A 337 -6.56 10.88 -30.86
CA LYS A 337 -7.94 10.45 -31.18
C LYS A 337 -8.80 10.43 -29.92
N CYS A 338 -8.29 9.88 -28.82
CA CYS A 338 -8.96 9.88 -27.52
C CYS A 338 -9.24 11.32 -27.04
N SER A 339 -8.25 12.21 -27.11
CA SER A 339 -8.40 13.63 -26.75
C SER A 339 -9.53 14.30 -27.55
N ARG A 340 -9.61 14.05 -28.87
CA ARG A 340 -10.71 14.56 -29.72
C ARG A 340 -12.07 14.01 -29.35
N LEU A 341 -12.18 12.77 -28.86
CA LEU A 341 -13.45 12.21 -28.38
C LEU A 341 -13.91 12.95 -27.13
N PHE A 342 -13.01 13.16 -26.15
CA PHE A 342 -13.30 13.95 -24.96
C PHE A 342 -13.63 15.42 -25.28
N ALA A 343 -12.95 16.02 -26.25
CA ALA A 343 -13.20 17.39 -26.70
C ALA A 343 -14.62 17.61 -27.24
N LYS A 344 -15.28 16.55 -27.74
CA LYS A 344 -16.66 16.61 -28.27
C LYS A 344 -17.74 16.51 -27.20
N ILE A 345 -17.39 16.14 -25.97
CA ILE A 345 -18.35 16.05 -24.87
C ILE A 345 -18.83 17.47 -24.54
N GLU A 346 -20.14 17.69 -24.60
CA GLU A 346 -20.74 18.96 -24.24
C GLU A 346 -20.63 19.23 -22.74
N ARG A 347 -20.26 20.47 -22.40
CA ARG A 347 -19.97 20.87 -21.02
C ARG A 347 -20.71 22.15 -20.66
N ASP A 348 -21.08 22.26 -19.40
CA ASP A 348 -21.46 23.52 -18.79
C ASP A 348 -20.24 24.17 -18.13
N ASN A 349 -19.57 25.05 -18.87
CA ASN A 349 -18.43 25.82 -18.37
C ASN A 349 -18.86 27.16 -17.73
N THR A 350 -20.16 27.39 -17.54
CA THR A 350 -20.65 28.63 -16.90
C THR A 350 -20.51 28.59 -15.38
N VAL A 351 -20.44 27.38 -14.82
CA VAL A 351 -20.27 27.13 -13.38
C VAL A 351 -18.80 26.86 -13.10
N VAL A 352 -18.24 27.55 -12.12
CA VAL A 352 -16.91 27.22 -11.56
C VAL A 352 -17.12 26.31 -10.36
N LYS A 353 -16.46 25.15 -10.36
CA LYS A 353 -16.53 24.18 -9.26
C LYS A 353 -15.27 24.30 -8.38
N PRO A 354 -15.39 24.11 -7.05
CA PRO A 354 -14.23 24.07 -6.16
C PRO A 354 -13.29 22.92 -6.56
N LYS A 355 -12.00 23.20 -6.57
CA LYS A 355 -10.97 22.21 -6.92
C LYS A 355 -10.46 21.55 -5.64
N ILE A 356 -10.68 20.25 -5.53
CA ILE A 356 -10.34 19.46 -4.35
C ILE A 356 -9.18 18.53 -4.69
N GLY A 357 -8.04 18.74 -4.03
CA GLY A 357 -6.89 17.85 -4.14
C GLY A 357 -7.07 16.60 -3.28
N VAL A 358 -6.99 15.40 -3.86
CA VAL A 358 -7.09 14.13 -3.14
C VAL A 358 -5.72 13.45 -3.15
N VAL A 359 -5.09 13.33 -1.98
CA VAL A 359 -3.80 12.66 -1.76
C VAL A 359 -3.95 11.50 -0.77
N GLY A 360 -2.85 10.87 -0.39
CA GLY A 360 -2.82 9.81 0.63
C GLY A 360 -2.36 8.47 0.06
N GLU A 361 -2.63 7.38 0.76
CA GLU A 361 -2.06 6.05 0.47
C GLU A 361 -2.50 5.55 -0.91
N ILE A 362 -1.53 5.20 -1.77
CA ILE A 362 -1.71 5.03 -3.21
C ILE A 362 -2.77 3.97 -3.56
N TYR A 363 -2.84 2.86 -2.82
CA TYR A 363 -3.81 1.81 -3.10
C TYR A 363 -5.22 2.29 -2.77
N VAL A 364 -5.48 2.71 -1.53
CA VAL A 364 -6.84 3.15 -1.13
C VAL A 364 -7.27 4.36 -1.93
N ARG A 365 -6.36 5.31 -2.17
CA ARG A 365 -6.64 6.52 -2.94
C ARG A 365 -7.04 6.20 -4.38
N SER A 366 -6.47 5.16 -4.99
CA SER A 366 -6.69 4.84 -6.41
C SER A 366 -7.75 3.76 -6.65
N HIS A 367 -8.02 2.92 -5.65
CA HIS A 367 -8.91 1.77 -5.78
C HIS A 367 -10.36 2.13 -5.42
N ARG A 368 -11.27 2.05 -6.39
CA ARG A 368 -12.65 2.57 -6.28
C ARG A 368 -13.45 1.90 -5.18
N PHE A 369 -13.37 0.57 -5.08
CA PHE A 369 -14.04 -0.18 -4.01
C PHE A 369 -13.49 0.22 -2.63
N SER A 370 -12.17 0.33 -2.48
CA SER A 370 -11.54 0.61 -1.18
C SER A 370 -11.83 2.02 -0.64
N ASN A 371 -12.10 3.00 -1.51
CA ASN A 371 -12.46 4.35 -1.10
C ASN A 371 -13.95 4.67 -1.30
N GLN A 372 -14.79 3.65 -1.50
CA GLN A 372 -16.24 3.82 -1.65
C GLN A 372 -16.59 4.84 -2.75
N ASN A 373 -15.87 4.80 -3.87
CA ASN A 373 -16.01 5.70 -5.01
C ASN A 373 -15.90 7.20 -4.63
N LEU A 374 -14.98 7.56 -3.74
CA LEU A 374 -14.81 8.93 -3.21
C LEU A 374 -14.80 10.01 -4.30
N ILE A 375 -14.09 9.78 -5.41
CA ILE A 375 -13.99 10.75 -6.52
C ILE A 375 -15.39 11.07 -7.06
N LYS A 376 -16.18 10.04 -7.38
CA LYS A 376 -17.55 10.21 -7.91
C LYS A 376 -18.46 10.93 -6.92
N ARG A 377 -18.30 10.65 -5.62
CA ARG A 377 -19.08 11.31 -4.56
C ARG A 377 -18.73 12.79 -4.45
N LEU A 378 -17.45 13.16 -4.52
CA LEU A 378 -17.02 14.56 -4.56
C LEU A 378 -17.53 15.29 -5.81
N GLU A 379 -17.46 14.64 -6.97
CA GLU A 379 -17.96 15.20 -8.24
C GLU A 379 -19.48 15.42 -8.17
N ALA A 380 -20.24 14.49 -7.57
CA ALA A 380 -21.68 14.60 -7.34
C ALA A 380 -22.05 15.73 -6.37
N LEU A 381 -21.18 16.03 -5.40
CA LEU A 381 -21.30 17.20 -4.51
C LEU A 381 -20.91 18.52 -5.20
N GLY A 382 -20.53 18.48 -6.48
CA GLY A 382 -20.24 19.66 -7.26
C GLY A 382 -18.79 20.10 -7.25
N ALA A 383 -17.85 19.22 -6.90
CA ALA A 383 -16.42 19.51 -6.94
C ALA A 383 -15.74 19.02 -8.22
N GLU A 384 -14.60 19.63 -8.56
CA GLU A 384 -13.63 19.10 -9.49
C GLU A 384 -12.48 18.46 -8.70
N VAL A 385 -12.14 17.21 -8.99
CA VAL A 385 -11.11 16.48 -8.23
C VAL A 385 -9.77 16.54 -8.92
N TRP A 386 -8.76 17.02 -8.21
CA TRP A 386 -7.35 16.94 -8.59
C TRP A 386 -6.70 15.75 -7.89
N PHE A 387 -5.92 14.99 -8.65
CA PHE A 387 -5.48 13.67 -8.24
C PHE A 387 -4.04 13.44 -8.73
N PRO A 388 -3.11 12.95 -7.87
CA PRO A 388 -1.74 12.68 -8.29
C PRO A 388 -1.70 11.52 -9.30
N PRO A 389 -1.04 11.69 -10.46
CA PRO A 389 -0.92 10.62 -11.45
C PRO A 389 -0.11 9.44 -10.91
N PHE A 390 -0.33 8.23 -11.44
CA PHE A 390 0.45 7.06 -11.08
C PHE A 390 1.93 7.23 -11.47
N ASN A 391 2.22 7.94 -12.56
CA ASN A 391 3.60 8.23 -12.97
C ASN A 391 4.42 8.99 -11.91
N GLU A 392 3.78 9.70 -10.98
CA GLU A 392 4.45 10.42 -9.90
C GLU A 392 5.27 9.45 -9.05
N TRP A 393 4.68 8.30 -8.69
CA TRP A 393 5.34 7.26 -7.95
C TRP A 393 6.55 6.69 -8.71
N LEU A 394 6.41 6.48 -10.02
CA LEU A 394 7.51 5.99 -10.86
C LEU A 394 8.67 6.99 -10.94
N TYR A 395 8.36 8.28 -11.04
CA TYR A 395 9.35 9.34 -10.98
C TYR A 395 10.01 9.44 -9.61
N TYR A 396 9.22 9.28 -8.55
CA TYR A 396 9.70 9.30 -7.17
C TYR A 396 10.71 8.18 -6.90
N LEU A 397 10.36 6.94 -7.24
CA LEU A 397 11.27 5.80 -7.13
C LEU A 397 12.55 6.01 -7.93
N THR A 398 12.45 6.56 -9.14
CA THR A 398 13.63 6.86 -9.96
C THR A 398 14.51 7.95 -9.33
N TYR A 399 13.90 8.94 -8.69
CA TYR A 399 14.60 10.03 -8.03
C TYR A 399 15.30 9.58 -6.74
N ILE A 400 14.58 8.93 -5.81
CA ILE A 400 15.15 8.46 -4.54
C ILE A 400 16.25 7.43 -4.77
N ASN A 401 16.01 6.40 -5.60
CA ASN A 401 17.05 5.42 -5.95
C ASN A 401 18.26 6.08 -6.63
N GLY A 402 18.05 7.21 -7.32
CA GLY A 402 19.14 7.99 -7.91
C GLY A 402 19.97 8.71 -6.85
N LEU A 403 19.33 9.25 -5.79
CA LEU A 403 20.03 9.85 -4.65
C LEU A 403 20.83 8.79 -3.88
N ASP A 404 20.21 7.63 -3.62
CA ASP A 404 20.86 6.53 -2.90
C ASP A 404 22.06 5.98 -3.68
N ALA A 405 21.88 5.73 -4.99
CA ALA A 405 22.99 5.28 -5.84
C ALA A 405 24.15 6.29 -5.90
N ALA A 406 23.87 7.59 -5.83
CA ALA A 406 24.91 8.62 -5.77
C ALA A 406 25.61 8.63 -4.40
N SER A 407 24.85 8.50 -3.31
CA SER A 407 25.36 8.41 -1.93
C SER A 407 26.28 7.20 -1.75
N GLU A 408 25.88 6.05 -2.28
CA GLU A 408 26.64 4.79 -2.27
C GLU A 408 27.79 4.75 -3.28
N ARG A 409 27.97 5.80 -4.09
CA ARG A 409 28.95 5.89 -5.19
C ARG A 409 28.79 4.80 -6.26
N ASN A 410 27.58 4.27 -6.43
CA ASN A 410 27.24 3.32 -7.49
C ASN A 410 26.94 4.06 -8.80
N TRP A 411 27.99 4.58 -9.44
CA TRP A 411 27.87 5.43 -10.63
C TRP A 411 27.24 4.73 -11.83
N LYS A 412 27.40 3.41 -11.96
CA LYS A 412 26.75 2.63 -13.02
C LYS A 412 25.23 2.68 -12.88
N ASN A 413 24.70 2.42 -11.69
CA ASN A 413 23.26 2.47 -11.44
C ASN A 413 22.74 3.91 -11.54
N PHE A 414 23.50 4.89 -11.02
CA PHE A 414 23.15 6.30 -11.15
C PHE A 414 22.95 6.72 -12.62
N ILE A 415 23.91 6.41 -13.51
CA ILE A 415 23.81 6.74 -14.94
C ILE A 415 22.60 6.04 -15.59
N LYS A 416 22.35 4.77 -15.24
CA LYS A 416 21.18 4.01 -15.72
C LYS A 416 19.86 4.66 -15.31
N LEU A 417 19.74 5.11 -14.06
CA LEU A 417 18.55 5.80 -13.55
C LEU A 417 18.38 7.18 -14.21
N ARG A 418 19.46 7.91 -14.48
CA ARG A 418 19.41 9.16 -15.25
C ARG A 418 18.95 8.95 -16.68
N ALA A 419 19.44 7.91 -17.37
CA ALA A 419 18.99 7.55 -18.71
C ALA A 419 17.50 7.17 -18.73
N LEU A 420 17.04 6.40 -17.74
CA LEU A 420 15.62 6.11 -17.57
C LEU A 420 14.80 7.39 -17.42
N HIS A 421 15.20 8.27 -16.49
CA HIS A 421 14.47 9.51 -16.24
C HIS A 421 14.32 10.36 -17.50
N LEU A 422 15.35 10.39 -18.36
CA LEU A 422 15.29 11.05 -19.67
C LEU A 422 14.29 10.37 -20.62
N LEU A 423 14.28 9.04 -20.69
CA LEU A 423 13.31 8.28 -21.51
C LEU A 423 11.87 8.52 -21.05
N GLN A 424 11.63 8.47 -19.73
CA GLN A 424 10.34 8.75 -19.11
C GLN A 424 9.87 10.17 -19.49
N ARG A 425 10.69 11.19 -19.21
CA ARG A 425 10.38 12.59 -19.56
C ARG A 425 10.11 12.79 -21.04
N ARG A 426 10.85 12.12 -21.93
CA ARG A 426 10.63 12.24 -23.38
C ARG A 426 9.28 11.64 -23.78
N GLY A 427 8.95 10.46 -23.27
CA GLY A 427 7.67 9.79 -23.53
C GLY A 427 6.49 10.62 -23.03
N GLU A 428 6.57 11.10 -21.79
CA GLU A 428 5.55 11.95 -21.18
C GLU A 428 5.36 13.26 -21.96
N ARG A 429 6.43 13.96 -22.33
CA ARG A 429 6.31 15.22 -23.11
C ARG A 429 5.58 15.04 -24.43
N THR A 430 5.79 13.92 -25.12
CA THR A 430 5.06 13.63 -26.37
C THR A 430 3.57 13.46 -26.10
N ILE A 431 3.21 12.67 -25.09
CA ILE A 431 1.82 12.48 -24.67
C ILE A 431 1.20 13.82 -24.25
N ARG A 432 1.91 14.59 -23.44
CA ARG A 432 1.48 15.89 -22.93
C ARG A 432 1.15 16.87 -24.05
N ARG A 433 2.08 17.06 -25.00
CA ARG A 433 1.88 17.98 -26.14
C ARG A 433 0.64 17.60 -26.94
N ASP A 434 0.40 16.31 -27.11
CA ASP A 434 -0.68 15.80 -27.96
C ASP A 434 -2.06 15.82 -27.25
N VAL A 435 -2.10 15.96 -25.92
CA VAL A 435 -3.30 15.83 -25.10
C VAL A 435 -3.58 17.04 -24.20
N GLY A 436 -2.60 17.45 -23.39
CA GLY A 436 -2.75 18.42 -22.30
C GLY A 436 -3.09 19.84 -22.76
N ASP A 437 -2.38 20.34 -23.77
CA ASP A 437 -2.52 21.73 -24.25
C ASP A 437 -3.94 22.00 -24.80
N SER A 438 -4.60 20.96 -25.33
CA SER A 438 -5.92 21.07 -25.96
C SER A 438 -7.10 21.10 -24.99
N LEU A 439 -6.91 20.68 -23.74
CA LEU A 439 -7.99 20.45 -22.77
C LEU A 439 -7.84 21.23 -21.46
N GLY A 440 -6.83 22.10 -21.36
CA GLY A 440 -6.63 22.97 -20.20
C GLY A 440 -6.39 22.17 -18.91
N LEU A 441 -5.61 21.11 -18.99
CA LEU A 441 -5.22 20.32 -17.82
C LEU A 441 -4.19 21.10 -16.98
N TYR A 442 -4.29 21.04 -15.66
CA TYR A 442 -3.22 21.57 -14.80
C TYR A 442 -1.92 20.80 -15.03
N GLU A 443 -0.77 21.45 -14.90
CA GLU A 443 0.53 20.76 -15.03
C GLU A 443 0.93 20.12 -13.70
N ASP A 444 1.57 18.96 -13.74
CA ASP A 444 2.21 18.35 -12.56
C ASP A 444 3.63 18.90 -12.45
N GLU A 445 4.09 19.21 -11.21
CA GLU A 445 5.46 19.65 -11.03
C GLU A 445 6.46 18.50 -11.23
N PRO A 446 7.72 18.81 -11.59
CA PRO A 446 8.80 17.86 -11.46
C PRO A 446 8.86 17.28 -10.04
N ILE A 447 9.12 15.97 -9.95
CA ILE A 447 9.13 15.27 -8.66
C ILE A 447 10.08 15.87 -7.62
N GLN A 448 11.16 16.50 -8.07
CA GLN A 448 12.09 17.20 -7.19
C GLN A 448 11.44 18.39 -6.46
N GLU A 449 10.56 19.11 -7.15
CA GLU A 449 9.83 20.25 -6.59
C GLU A 449 8.76 19.76 -5.62
N THR A 450 8.10 18.62 -5.90
CA THR A 450 7.19 17.96 -4.96
C THR A 450 7.90 17.60 -3.65
N VAL A 451 9.07 16.97 -3.73
CA VAL A 451 9.87 16.60 -2.55
C VAL A 451 10.34 17.85 -1.81
N GLN A 452 10.78 18.89 -2.52
CA GLN A 452 11.20 20.16 -1.92
C GLN A 452 10.06 20.90 -1.24
N ALA A 453 8.85 20.84 -1.79
CA ALA A 453 7.66 21.44 -1.18
C ALA A 453 7.34 20.81 0.19
N ALA A 454 7.60 19.52 0.36
CA ALA A 454 7.38 18.80 1.62
C ALA A 454 8.46 19.07 2.70
N ALA A 455 9.67 19.48 2.29
CA ALA A 455 10.84 19.61 3.16
C ALA A 455 10.64 20.47 4.44
N PRO A 456 9.83 21.55 4.45
CA PRO A 456 9.55 22.31 5.67
C PRO A 456 8.81 21.51 6.76
N TYR A 457 8.13 20.41 6.40
CA TYR A 457 7.32 19.60 7.30
C TYR A 457 7.93 18.22 7.58
N LEU A 458 8.57 17.63 6.57
CA LEU A 458 9.12 16.29 6.65
C LEU A 458 10.38 16.20 5.80
N ASP A 459 11.49 15.79 6.43
CA ASP A 459 12.76 15.61 5.74
C ASP A 459 12.68 14.46 4.72
N TYR A 460 13.35 14.62 3.57
CA TYR A 460 13.27 13.66 2.48
C TYR A 460 13.81 12.27 2.86
N THR A 461 14.66 12.17 3.88
CA THR A 461 15.21 10.90 4.39
C THR A 461 14.15 10.00 5.02
N PHE A 462 12.97 10.54 5.35
CA PHE A 462 11.84 9.72 5.80
C PHE A 462 11.33 8.77 4.69
N GLN A 463 11.47 9.18 3.43
CA GLN A 463 11.02 8.47 2.23
C GLN A 463 9.52 8.10 2.22
N GLY A 464 9.07 7.47 1.13
CA GLY A 464 7.71 6.94 0.99
C GLY A 464 6.61 8.00 0.76
N GLU A 465 5.36 7.55 0.93
CA GLU A 465 4.16 8.26 0.52
C GLU A 465 3.89 9.56 1.31
N SER A 466 4.37 9.67 2.55
CA SER A 466 4.15 10.88 3.36
C SER A 466 4.73 12.13 2.67
N ILE A 467 5.93 12.02 2.09
CA ILE A 467 6.59 13.12 1.38
C ILE A 467 5.77 13.53 0.15
N LEU A 468 5.35 12.55 -0.65
CA LEU A 468 4.56 12.80 -1.85
C LEU A 468 3.22 13.44 -1.53
N SER A 469 2.52 12.91 -0.52
CA SER A 469 1.21 13.43 -0.13
C SER A 469 1.30 14.88 0.35
N ILE A 470 2.28 15.21 1.19
CA ILE A 470 2.50 16.59 1.68
C ILE A 470 2.87 17.52 0.52
N GLY A 471 3.88 17.13 -0.28
CA GLY A 471 4.36 17.93 -1.40
C GLY A 471 3.25 18.21 -2.41
N LYS A 472 2.49 17.19 -2.78
CA LYS A 472 1.42 17.31 -3.77
C LYS A 472 0.22 18.13 -3.25
N MET A 473 -0.12 18.04 -1.97
CA MET A 473 -1.11 18.96 -1.37
C MET A 473 -0.67 20.41 -1.50
N ILE A 474 0.59 20.71 -1.22
CA ILE A 474 1.13 22.07 -1.34
C ILE A 474 1.10 22.54 -2.79
N GLU A 475 1.46 21.68 -3.74
CA GLU A 475 1.35 22.00 -5.17
C GLU A 475 -0.09 22.31 -5.59
N PHE A 476 -1.05 21.48 -5.19
CA PHE A 476 -2.46 21.70 -5.49
C PHE A 476 -2.96 23.02 -4.91
N ILE A 477 -2.65 23.31 -3.65
CA ILE A 477 -3.03 24.57 -3.00
C ILE A 477 -2.43 25.77 -3.75
N LYS A 478 -1.13 25.74 -4.07
CA LYS A 478 -0.45 26.82 -4.82
C LYS A 478 -1.03 27.03 -6.22
N LYS A 479 -1.62 25.98 -6.82
CA LYS A 479 -2.27 26.02 -8.13
C LYS A 479 -3.75 26.38 -8.08
N GLY A 480 -4.31 26.62 -6.89
CA GLY A 480 -5.68 27.07 -6.70
C GLY A 480 -6.67 26.00 -6.26
N ALA A 481 -6.20 24.87 -5.71
CA ALA A 481 -7.09 23.96 -5.00
C ALA A 481 -7.64 24.64 -3.73
N THR A 482 -8.96 24.62 -3.58
CA THR A 482 -9.71 25.25 -2.49
C THR A 482 -10.03 24.29 -1.35
N GLY A 483 -9.62 23.03 -1.47
CA GLY A 483 -9.62 22.06 -0.37
C GLY A 483 -8.68 20.89 -0.66
N VAL A 484 -8.21 20.22 0.39
CA VAL A 484 -7.39 19.00 0.29
C VAL A 484 -7.92 17.87 1.16
N ILE A 485 -7.91 16.65 0.63
CA ILE A 485 -8.31 15.43 1.33
C ILE A 485 -7.14 14.45 1.35
N ASN A 486 -6.82 13.94 2.53
CA ASN A 486 -5.92 12.80 2.72
C ASN A 486 -6.72 11.52 2.92
N VAL A 487 -6.57 10.59 2.00
CA VAL A 487 -7.24 9.29 1.97
C VAL A 487 -6.28 8.23 2.48
N THR A 488 -6.65 7.49 3.52
CA THR A 488 -5.73 6.53 4.10
C THR A 488 -6.45 5.32 4.68
N PRO A 489 -5.84 4.12 4.69
CA PRO A 489 -6.40 3.02 5.45
C PRO A 489 -6.28 3.26 6.95
N PHE A 490 -7.21 2.72 7.74
CA PHE A 490 -7.12 2.78 9.19
C PHE A 490 -5.78 2.21 9.69
N GLY A 491 -5.12 2.96 10.60
CA GLY A 491 -3.80 2.58 11.15
C GLY A 491 -2.63 2.66 10.16
N CYS A 492 -2.78 3.35 9.01
CA CYS A 492 -1.67 3.59 8.09
C CYS A 492 -0.59 4.48 8.73
N LEU A 493 0.65 3.99 8.82
CA LEU A 493 1.73 4.79 9.44
C LEU A 493 2.04 6.06 8.64
N PRO A 494 2.30 5.99 7.31
CA PRO A 494 2.52 7.20 6.52
C PRO A 494 1.34 8.16 6.53
N GLY A 495 0.11 7.64 6.43
CA GLY A 495 -1.10 8.46 6.41
C GLY A 495 -1.37 9.19 7.73
N THR A 496 -1.04 8.57 8.87
CA THR A 496 -1.14 9.21 10.20
C THR A 496 -0.20 10.39 10.31
N ILE A 497 1.02 10.28 9.77
CA ILE A 497 1.99 11.40 9.73
C ILE A 497 1.44 12.54 8.88
N VAL A 498 0.89 12.24 7.70
CA VAL A 498 0.27 13.24 6.83
C VAL A 498 -0.87 13.94 7.56
N ALA A 499 -1.78 13.20 8.20
CA ALA A 499 -2.90 13.77 8.94
C ALA A 499 -2.45 14.70 10.08
N ALA A 500 -1.38 14.33 10.81
CA ALA A 500 -0.82 15.17 11.87
C ALA A 500 -0.23 16.49 11.31
N ILE A 501 0.46 16.41 10.16
CA ILE A 501 1.06 17.57 9.48
C ILE A 501 0.00 18.48 8.84
N MET A 502 -1.09 17.91 8.32
CA MET A 502 -2.19 18.66 7.70
C MET A 502 -2.78 19.72 8.62
N LYS A 503 -2.80 19.48 9.94
CA LYS A 503 -3.26 20.47 10.93
C LYS A 503 -2.43 21.74 10.87
N ARG A 504 -1.10 21.62 10.73
CA ARG A 504 -0.20 22.77 10.59
C ARG A 504 -0.31 23.40 9.20
N MET A 505 -0.44 22.58 8.16
CA MET A 505 -0.62 23.08 6.79
C MET A 505 -1.89 23.92 6.64
N HIS A 506 -2.98 23.54 7.33
CA HIS A 506 -4.20 24.34 7.36
C HIS A 506 -3.90 25.80 7.75
N ASP A 507 -3.12 26.00 8.82
CA ASP A 507 -2.76 27.34 9.31
C ASP A 507 -1.81 28.06 8.34
N ASP A 508 -0.78 27.36 7.84
CA ASP A 508 0.25 27.93 6.96
C ASP A 508 -0.31 28.36 5.59
N PHE A 509 -1.43 27.77 5.13
CA PHE A 509 -2.06 28.05 3.84
C PHE A 509 -3.39 28.80 3.98
N HIS A 510 -3.47 29.78 4.87
CA HIS A 510 -4.65 30.66 5.02
C HIS A 510 -5.95 29.88 5.29
N ALA A 511 -5.91 28.88 6.17
CA ALA A 511 -7.06 28.06 6.54
C ALA A 511 -7.71 27.32 5.35
N VAL A 512 -6.93 26.75 4.43
CA VAL A 512 -7.47 25.85 3.38
C VAL A 512 -8.21 24.69 4.06
N PRO A 513 -9.49 24.42 3.72
CA PRO A 513 -10.20 23.24 4.19
C PRO A 513 -9.37 21.96 3.98
N ALA A 514 -9.17 21.22 5.06
CA ALA A 514 -8.37 19.99 5.08
C ALA A 514 -9.15 18.88 5.77
N LEU A 515 -9.26 17.72 5.12
CA LEU A 515 -10.01 16.57 5.63
C LEU A 515 -9.16 15.29 5.55
N THR A 516 -9.17 14.47 6.59
CA THR A 516 -8.65 13.09 6.53
C THR A 516 -9.79 12.09 6.61
N ILE A 517 -9.78 11.11 5.71
CA ILE A 517 -10.75 10.01 5.65
C ILE A 517 -9.99 8.70 5.82
N ASN A 518 -10.45 7.91 6.79
CA ASN A 518 -9.87 6.60 7.10
C ASN A 518 -10.80 5.51 6.57
N TYR A 519 -10.30 4.63 5.70
CA TYR A 519 -11.05 3.49 5.19
C TYR A 519 -10.60 2.18 5.83
N ASP A 520 -11.56 1.36 6.25
CA ASP A 520 -11.36 0.00 6.78
C ASP A 520 -12.31 -1.04 6.15
N GLY A 521 -13.09 -0.61 5.17
CA GLY A 521 -14.11 -1.42 4.49
C GLY A 521 -15.47 -1.43 5.19
N LEU A 522 -15.69 -0.59 6.20
CA LEU A 522 -17.02 -0.31 6.75
C LEU A 522 -17.53 1.02 6.20
N GLU A 523 -18.82 1.10 5.90
CA GLU A 523 -19.47 2.37 5.58
C GLU A 523 -19.69 3.17 6.86
N ASP A 524 -19.11 4.37 6.93
CA ASP A 524 -19.37 5.34 8.00
C ASP A 524 -20.59 6.20 7.62
N PRO A 525 -21.74 6.08 8.33
CA PRO A 525 -22.95 6.83 8.02
C PRO A 525 -22.75 8.36 8.09
N SER A 526 -21.75 8.82 8.85
CA SER A 526 -21.45 10.24 9.03
C SER A 526 -20.52 10.81 7.95
N GLU A 527 -19.87 9.94 7.16
CA GLU A 527 -18.88 10.36 6.16
C GLU A 527 -19.50 11.28 5.11
N GLN A 528 -20.71 10.96 4.65
CA GLN A 528 -21.42 11.75 3.65
C GLN A 528 -21.67 13.18 4.13
N THR A 529 -22.16 13.36 5.36
CA THR A 529 -22.37 14.70 5.95
C THR A 529 -21.05 15.46 6.12
N ARG A 530 -19.96 14.77 6.46
CA ARG A 530 -18.62 15.39 6.55
C ARG A 530 -18.12 15.85 5.18
N LEU A 531 -18.33 15.06 4.13
CA LEU A 531 -18.00 15.44 2.76
C LEU A 531 -18.81 16.64 2.29
N GLU A 532 -20.11 16.67 2.55
CA GLU A 532 -20.99 17.80 2.22
C GLU A 532 -20.51 19.09 2.89
N ALA A 533 -20.23 19.04 4.19
CA ALA A 533 -19.71 20.18 4.94
C ALA A 533 -18.34 20.65 4.39
N PHE A 534 -17.46 19.71 4.05
CA PHE A 534 -16.16 20.01 3.48
C PHE A 534 -16.26 20.69 2.10
N VAL A 535 -17.06 20.12 1.19
CA VAL A 535 -17.26 20.68 -0.16
C VAL A 535 -17.90 22.07 -0.09
N HIS A 536 -18.83 22.27 0.84
CA HIS A 536 -19.41 23.59 1.09
C HIS A 536 -18.36 24.62 1.53
N GLN A 537 -17.46 24.28 2.45
CA GLN A 537 -16.36 25.16 2.86
C GLN A 537 -15.41 25.47 1.70
N ALA A 538 -15.06 24.46 0.90
CA ALA A 538 -14.22 24.65 -0.29
C ALA A 538 -14.88 25.58 -1.32
N LYS A 539 -16.20 25.47 -1.51
CA LYS A 539 -16.97 26.36 -2.39
C LYS A 539 -16.98 27.80 -1.89
N GLN A 540 -17.19 28.03 -0.60
CA GLN A 540 -17.14 29.39 -0.03
C GLN A 540 -15.77 30.03 -0.24
N ARG A 541 -14.69 29.26 -0.15
CA ARG A 541 -13.34 29.74 -0.44
C ARG A 541 -13.15 30.07 -1.92
N GLU A 542 -13.67 29.24 -2.82
CA GLU A 542 -13.65 29.47 -4.27
C GLU A 542 -14.35 30.78 -4.64
N GLU A 543 -15.45 31.13 -3.96
CA GLU A 543 -16.18 32.39 -4.18
C GLU A 543 -15.45 33.64 -3.63
N GLN A 544 -14.47 33.44 -2.73
CA GLN A 544 -13.68 34.51 -2.11
C GLN A 544 -12.35 34.79 -2.84
N MET A 545 -11.90 33.87 -3.69
CA MET A 545 -10.70 33.98 -4.53
C MET A 545 -11.00 34.68 -5.85
#